data_AF-A0A7J7I8T6-F1
#
_entry.id   AF-A0A7J7I8T6-F1
#
_cell.length_a   1.000
_cell.length_b   1.000
_cell.length_c   1.000
_cell.angle_alpha   90.00
_cell.angle_beta   90.00
_cell.angle_gamma   90.00
#
_symmetry.space_group_name_H-M   'P 1'
#
loop_
_entity.id
_entity.type
_entity.pdbx_description
1 polymer ?
#
loop_
_entity_poly.entity_id
_entity_poly.type
_entity_poly.pdbx_seq_one_letter_code
_entity_poly.pdbx_strand_id
1 'polypeptide(L)'
;MVRDLFWDDDFRLKWDDMLIHAETLEECPNTGTMVVRWVRKFPFFCSDREYIIGHRIWESGRAYYCVTKGVPCPSDLRRNKPRRVDLYYSSWYIHAVESKKEDGQLTACEVLLFHHEKMGIPWEIAKLGVQKIDPGLRAYQRERDNLMLHSHGALSWLRSTPKLVQIS
;
A
#
# COMPACT_ATOMS: atom_id res chain seq x y z
N MET A 1 10.65 -2.90 -5.64
CA MET A 1 10.02 -3.89 -4.73
C MET A 1 9.06 -3.24 -3.74
N VAL A 2 9.53 -2.51 -2.70
CA VAL A 2 8.63 -1.89 -1.69
C VAL A 2 7.71 -0.82 -2.29
N ARG A 3 8.24 0.06 -3.15
CA ARG A 3 7.46 1.04 -3.90
C ARG A 3 6.35 0.38 -4.72
N ASP A 4 6.67 -0.72 -5.39
CA ASP A 4 5.73 -1.40 -6.27
C ASP A 4 4.63 -2.11 -5.47
N LEU A 5 4.96 -2.68 -4.31
CA LEU A 5 3.96 -3.21 -3.37
C LEU A 5 2.93 -2.14 -2.95
N PHE A 6 3.38 -0.90 -2.74
CA PHE A 6 2.47 0.20 -2.40
C PHE A 6 1.47 0.49 -3.53
N TRP A 7 1.89 0.34 -4.78
CA TRP A 7 1.11 0.69 -5.97
C TRP A 7 0.21 -0.43 -6.49
N ASP A 8 0.57 -1.69 -6.22
CA ASP A 8 -0.04 -2.87 -6.84
C ASP A 8 -1.33 -3.28 -6.12
N ASP A 9 -2.44 -2.65 -6.50
CA ASP A 9 -3.77 -2.92 -5.97
C ASP A 9 -4.26 -4.35 -6.28
N ASP A 10 -3.90 -4.89 -7.45
CA ASP A 10 -4.23 -6.26 -7.84
C ASP A 10 -3.57 -7.27 -6.92
N PHE A 11 -2.28 -7.05 -6.59
CA PHE A 11 -1.60 -7.85 -5.60
C PHE A 11 -2.19 -7.60 -4.20
N ARG A 12 -2.58 -6.37 -3.88
CA ARG A 12 -3.17 -6.01 -2.58
C ARG A 12 -4.43 -6.80 -2.27
N LEU A 13 -5.29 -7.02 -3.27
CA LEU A 13 -6.47 -7.88 -3.15
C LEU A 13 -6.12 -9.33 -2.75
N LYS A 14 -4.90 -9.80 -3.01
CA LYS A 14 -4.45 -11.16 -2.66
C LYS A 14 -3.96 -11.28 -1.21
N TRP A 15 -3.47 -10.22 -0.57
CA TRP A 15 -2.84 -10.29 0.76
C TRP A 15 -3.52 -9.46 1.85
N ASP A 16 -4.24 -8.38 1.50
CA ASP A 16 -5.04 -7.61 2.45
C ASP A 16 -6.44 -8.22 2.51
N ASP A 17 -6.67 -9.14 3.44
CA ASP A 17 -7.98 -9.80 3.59
C ASP A 17 -9.15 -8.83 3.78
N MET A 18 -8.90 -7.58 4.18
CA MET A 18 -9.97 -6.59 4.31
C MET A 18 -10.32 -5.93 2.99
N LEU A 19 -9.42 -5.88 2.00
CA LEU A 19 -9.71 -5.30 0.69
C LEU A 19 -10.47 -6.31 -0.17
N ILE A 20 -11.69 -5.96 -0.60
CA ILE A 20 -12.54 -6.85 -1.42
C ILE A 20 -12.78 -6.32 -2.83
N HIS A 21 -12.45 -5.06 -3.08
CA HIS A 21 -12.58 -4.44 -4.37
C HIS A 21 -11.58 -3.28 -4.49
N ALA A 22 -10.92 -3.21 -5.64
CA ALA A 22 -10.10 -2.08 -6.06
C ALA A 22 -10.43 -1.80 -7.53
N GLU A 23 -10.61 -0.52 -7.86
CA GLU A 23 -10.97 -0.07 -9.20
C GLU A 23 -10.29 1.28 -9.47
N THR A 24 -9.57 1.40 -10.59
CA THR A 24 -9.06 2.68 -11.05
C THR A 24 -10.18 3.48 -11.70
N LEU A 25 -10.44 4.68 -11.18
CA LEU A 25 -11.46 5.59 -11.71
C LEU A 25 -10.86 6.58 -12.70
N GLU A 26 -9.71 7.15 -12.38
CA GLU A 26 -9.02 8.14 -13.20
C GLU A 26 -7.51 7.96 -13.10
N GLU A 27 -6.80 8.27 -14.17
CA GLU A 27 -5.34 8.30 -14.21
C GLU A 27 -4.89 9.54 -14.97
N CYS A 28 -3.92 10.27 -14.39
CA CYS A 28 -3.27 11.42 -15.01
C CYS A 28 -1.86 11.01 -15.45
N PRO A 29 -1.63 10.72 -16.74
CA PRO A 29 -0.34 10.24 -17.24
C PRO A 29 0.81 11.24 -16.99
N ASN A 30 0.50 12.54 -17.02
CA ASN A 30 1.50 13.59 -16.89
C ASN A 30 2.10 13.68 -15.47
N THR A 31 1.32 13.33 -14.45
CA THR A 31 1.75 13.46 -13.05
C THR A 31 1.93 12.12 -12.35
N GLY A 32 1.43 11.03 -12.94
CA GLY A 32 1.34 9.71 -12.30
C GLY A 32 0.36 9.69 -11.14
N THR A 33 -0.60 10.62 -11.10
CA THR A 33 -1.66 10.63 -10.09
C THR A 33 -2.79 9.75 -10.56
N MET A 34 -3.25 8.85 -9.70
CA MET A 34 -4.42 8.01 -9.94
C MET A 34 -5.49 8.30 -8.90
N VAL A 35 -6.75 8.15 -9.29
CA VAL A 35 -7.89 8.10 -8.37
C VAL A 35 -8.42 6.69 -8.41
N VAL A 36 -8.45 6.04 -7.25
CA VAL A 36 -8.91 4.66 -7.11
C VAL A 36 -10.03 4.57 -6.09
N ARG A 37 -10.90 3.59 -6.32
CA ARG A 37 -11.98 3.21 -5.45
C ARG A 37 -11.63 1.91 -4.75
N TRP A 38 -11.56 1.94 -3.44
CA TRP A 38 -11.39 0.74 -2.62
C TRP A 38 -12.65 0.46 -1.82
N VAL A 39 -13.03 -0.82 -1.73
CA VAL A 39 -14.02 -1.29 -0.75
C VAL A 39 -13.35 -2.27 0.18
N ARG A 40 -13.40 -1.98 1.48
CA ARG A 40 -12.90 -2.85 2.53
C ARG A 40 -14.05 -3.48 3.31
N LYS A 41 -14.02 -4.80 3.46
CA LYS A 41 -14.96 -5.53 4.31
C LYS A 41 -14.64 -5.37 5.77
N PHE A 42 -15.68 -5.25 6.57
CA PHE A 42 -15.59 -5.25 8.04
C PHE A 42 -16.39 -6.40 8.62
N PRO A 43 -16.19 -6.76 9.90
CA PRO A 43 -17.05 -7.72 10.58
C PRO A 43 -18.54 -7.34 10.42
N PHE A 44 -19.42 -8.34 10.31
CA PHE A 44 -20.83 -8.19 9.88
C PHE A 44 -21.67 -7.17 10.65
N PHE A 45 -21.29 -6.80 11.88
CA PHE A 45 -21.96 -5.77 12.68
C PHE A 45 -21.57 -4.34 12.27
N CYS A 46 -20.58 -4.17 11.40
CA CYS A 46 -20.18 -2.92 10.77
C CYS A 46 -20.53 -2.98 9.28
N SER A 47 -20.98 -1.87 8.69
CA SER A 47 -21.01 -1.77 7.23
C SER A 47 -19.59 -1.84 6.66
N ASP A 48 -19.45 -2.21 5.40
CA ASP A 48 -18.18 -2.08 4.69
C ASP A 48 -17.76 -0.61 4.58
N ARG A 49 -16.50 -0.38 4.24
CA ARG A 49 -15.95 0.97 4.04
C ARG A 49 -15.55 1.17 2.61
N GLU A 50 -16.05 2.24 2.02
CA GLU A 50 -15.63 2.70 0.71
C GLU A 50 -14.69 3.87 0.85
N TYR A 51 -13.64 3.87 0.03
CA TYR A 51 -12.65 4.91 -0.07
C TYR A 51 -12.59 5.35 -1.52
N ILE A 52 -12.59 6.66 -1.75
CA ILE A 52 -12.18 7.24 -3.03
C ILE A 52 -10.93 8.02 -2.70
N ILE A 53 -9.81 7.54 -3.21
CA ILE A 53 -8.50 8.01 -2.81
C ILE A 53 -7.71 8.39 -4.05
N GLY A 54 -7.05 9.54 -3.97
CA GLY A 54 -5.99 9.91 -4.89
C GLY A 54 -4.67 9.37 -4.37
N HIS A 55 -3.89 8.70 -5.20
CA HIS A 55 -2.53 8.30 -4.85
C HIS A 55 -1.54 8.67 -5.94
N ARG A 56 -0.30 8.91 -5.51
CA ARG A 56 0.80 9.31 -6.39
C ARG A 56 2.12 8.79 -5.81
N ILE A 57 3.02 8.40 -6.70
CA ILE A 57 4.40 8.10 -6.39
C ILE A 57 5.30 9.06 -7.17
N TRP A 58 6.34 9.57 -6.52
CA TRP A 58 7.43 10.23 -7.21
C TRP A 58 8.77 9.90 -6.57
N GLU A 59 9.82 10.07 -7.36
CA GLU A 59 11.20 9.89 -6.92
C GLU A 59 11.84 11.26 -6.70
N SER A 60 12.64 11.38 -5.64
CA SER A 60 13.52 12.53 -5.44
C SER A 60 14.77 12.08 -4.69
N GLY A 61 15.94 12.40 -5.26
CA GLY A 61 17.23 11.92 -4.75
C GLY A 61 17.32 10.39 -4.84
N ARG A 62 17.46 9.72 -3.69
CA ARG A 62 17.52 8.25 -3.58
C ARG A 62 16.33 7.68 -2.82
N ALA A 63 15.20 8.40 -2.86
CA ALA A 63 14.01 8.08 -2.13
C ALA A 63 12.75 8.14 -3.01
N TYR A 64 11.79 7.29 -2.66
CA TYR A 64 10.44 7.33 -3.17
C TYR A 64 9.50 7.92 -2.12
N TYR A 65 8.63 8.78 -2.60
CA TYR A 65 7.54 9.36 -1.84
C TYR A 65 6.25 8.81 -2.41
N CYS A 66 5.52 8.08 -1.58
CA CYS A 66 4.24 7.50 -1.95
C CYS A 66 3.17 8.14 -1.07
N VAL A 67 2.18 8.80 -1.66
CA VAL A 67 1.11 9.47 -0.91
C VAL A 67 -0.23 8.99 -1.40
N THR A 68 -1.14 8.75 -0.46
CA THR A 68 -2.54 8.46 -0.68
C THR A 68 -3.39 9.38 0.19
N LYS A 69 -4.40 10.00 -0.39
CA LYS A 69 -5.32 10.89 0.32
C LYS A 69 -6.75 10.66 -0.13
N GLY A 70 -7.71 10.74 0.78
CA GLY A 70 -9.13 10.81 0.42
C GLY A 70 -9.38 12.01 -0.50
N VAL A 71 -10.06 11.77 -1.62
CA VAL A 71 -10.44 12.83 -2.56
C VAL A 71 -11.96 13.00 -2.59
N PRO A 72 -12.44 14.23 -2.88
CA PRO A 72 -13.86 14.46 -3.06
C PRO A 72 -14.41 13.54 -4.16
N CYS A 73 -15.63 13.06 -3.92
CA CYS A 73 -16.41 12.32 -4.90
C CYS A 73 -17.75 13.05 -5.03
N PRO A 74 -18.30 13.20 -6.24
CA PRO A 74 -19.62 13.82 -6.43
C PRO A 74 -20.63 13.24 -5.44
N SER A 75 -21.38 14.11 -4.76
CA SER A 75 -22.37 13.75 -3.75
C SER A 75 -23.35 12.69 -4.24
N ASP A 76 -23.64 12.73 -5.54
CA ASP A 76 -24.68 11.93 -6.19
C ASP A 76 -24.28 10.45 -6.33
N LEU A 77 -22.98 10.15 -6.16
CA LEU A 77 -22.45 8.78 -6.12
C LEU A 77 -22.38 8.22 -4.69
N ARG A 78 -22.69 9.00 -3.66
CA ARG A 78 -22.65 8.54 -2.27
C ARG A 78 -23.82 7.61 -1.99
N ARG A 79 -23.50 6.38 -1.62
CA ARG A 79 -24.47 5.38 -1.17
C ARG A 79 -24.43 5.27 0.35
N ASN A 80 -25.54 4.88 0.97
CA ASN A 80 -25.59 4.61 2.41
C ASN A 80 -24.74 3.38 2.81
N LYS A 81 -24.56 2.44 1.89
CA LYS A 81 -23.70 1.26 2.02
C LYS A 81 -22.99 1.00 0.68
N PRO A 82 -21.69 0.65 0.67
CA PRO A 82 -20.73 0.75 1.78
C PRO A 82 -20.61 2.17 2.37
N ARG A 83 -20.22 2.30 3.66
CA ARG A 83 -20.08 3.63 4.31
C ARG A 83 -18.81 4.30 3.81
N ARG A 84 -18.94 5.54 3.32
CA ARG A 84 -17.80 6.31 2.83
C ARG A 84 -16.86 6.73 3.98
N VAL A 85 -15.56 6.62 3.74
CA VAL A 85 -14.48 7.20 4.56
C VAL A 85 -13.87 8.36 3.79
N ASP A 86 -14.20 9.58 4.21
CA ASP A 86 -13.69 10.81 3.56
C ASP A 86 -12.31 11.22 4.10
N LEU A 87 -12.06 11.00 5.40
CA LEU A 87 -10.80 11.36 6.03
C LEU A 87 -9.86 10.16 5.98
N TYR A 88 -8.97 10.18 4.99
CA TYR A 88 -7.92 9.19 4.78
C TYR A 88 -6.65 9.90 4.34
N TYR A 89 -5.53 9.60 4.99
CA TYR A 89 -4.20 10.06 4.64
C TYR A 89 -3.19 8.97 4.96
N SER A 90 -2.40 8.58 3.98
CA SER A 90 -1.34 7.58 4.14
C SER A 90 -0.14 8.02 3.32
N SER A 91 1.06 7.97 3.90
CA SER A 91 2.28 8.30 3.17
C SER A 91 3.44 7.40 3.56
N TRP A 92 4.19 6.95 2.57
CA TRP A 92 5.40 6.15 2.72
C TRP A 92 6.57 6.96 2.20
N TYR A 93 7.59 7.13 3.02
CA TYR A 93 8.90 7.59 2.60
C TYR A 93 9.83 6.39 2.60
N ILE A 94 10.32 6.01 1.41
CA ILE A 94 11.13 4.82 1.20
C ILE A 94 12.48 5.29 0.70
N HIS A 95 13.56 5.01 1.43
CA HIS A 95 14.91 5.35 0.97
C HIS A 95 15.85 4.17 1.04
N ALA A 96 16.79 4.13 0.10
CA ALA A 96 17.82 3.10 0.06
C ALA A 96 18.83 3.30 1.18
N VAL A 97 19.23 2.22 1.83
CA VAL A 97 20.25 2.21 2.90
C VAL A 97 21.20 1.04 2.70
N GLU A 98 22.36 1.12 3.34
CA GLU A 98 23.32 0.01 3.34
C GLU A 98 22.74 -1.21 4.05
N SER A 99 23.07 -2.38 3.51
CA SER A 99 22.73 -3.62 4.19
C SER A 99 23.67 -3.86 5.37
N LYS A 100 23.24 -4.69 6.33
CA LYS A 100 24.09 -5.15 7.44
C LYS A 100 25.33 -5.96 7.00
N LYS A 101 25.49 -6.22 5.71
CA LYS A 101 26.65 -6.92 5.17
C LYS A 101 27.90 -6.03 5.10
N GLU A 102 27.75 -4.72 5.39
CA GLU A 102 28.86 -3.74 5.39
C GLU A 102 29.67 -3.74 4.08
N ASP A 103 29.01 -4.10 2.96
CA ASP A 103 29.60 -4.19 1.62
C ASP A 103 29.57 -2.84 0.87
N GLY A 104 29.13 -1.77 1.52
CA GLY A 104 28.90 -0.45 0.93
C GLY A 104 27.76 -0.43 -0.11
N GLN A 105 27.05 -1.55 -0.30
CA GLN A 105 25.98 -1.65 -1.28
C GLN A 105 24.64 -1.29 -0.65
N LEU A 106 23.89 -0.43 -1.36
CA LEU A 106 22.55 0.01 -0.98
C LEU A 106 21.50 -1.05 -1.35
N THR A 107 21.62 -2.24 -0.75
CA THR A 107 20.74 -3.39 -1.02
C THR A 107 19.63 -3.56 0.00
N ALA A 108 19.48 -2.63 0.95
CA ALA A 108 18.38 -2.56 1.91
C ALA A 108 17.60 -1.25 1.75
N CYS A 109 16.45 -1.15 2.42
CA CYS A 109 15.69 0.10 2.50
C CYS A 109 15.07 0.27 3.88
N GLU A 110 14.89 1.53 4.26
CA GLU A 110 14.10 1.96 5.40
C GLU A 110 12.82 2.60 4.89
N VAL A 111 11.73 2.36 5.63
CA VAL A 111 10.39 2.85 5.29
C VAL A 111 9.83 3.57 6.50
N LEU A 112 9.54 4.86 6.33
CA LEU A 112 8.75 5.65 7.28
C LEU A 112 7.30 5.70 6.80
N LEU A 113 6.38 5.26 7.66
CA LEU A 113 4.95 5.22 7.39
C LEU A 113 4.21 6.21 8.29
N PHE A 114 3.45 7.13 7.68
CA PHE A 114 2.44 7.93 8.36
C PHE A 114 1.07 7.52 7.87
N HIS A 115 0.13 7.28 8.78
CA HIS A 115 -1.19 6.83 8.42
C HIS A 115 -2.25 7.42 9.37
N HIS A 116 -3.29 7.99 8.80
CA HIS A 116 -4.43 8.53 9.51
C HIS A 116 -5.71 8.26 8.73
N GLU A 117 -6.68 7.63 9.38
CA GLU A 117 -7.98 7.36 8.78
C GLU A 117 -9.10 7.44 9.82
N LYS A 118 -10.25 7.96 9.40
CA LYS A 118 -11.46 8.02 10.24
C LYS A 118 -12.50 7.03 9.74
N MET A 119 -12.25 5.75 10.03
CA MET A 119 -13.16 4.65 9.69
C MET A 119 -14.51 4.72 10.45
N GLY A 120 -14.57 5.45 11.57
CA GLY A 120 -15.78 5.53 12.40
C GLY A 120 -16.18 4.18 12.99
N ILE A 121 -15.20 3.41 13.46
CA ILE A 121 -15.31 2.15 14.19
C ILE A 121 -14.49 2.24 15.50
N PRO A 122 -14.74 1.38 16.49
CA PRO A 122 -13.89 1.27 17.68
C PRO A 122 -12.43 0.98 17.30
N TRP A 123 -11.49 1.54 18.07
CA TRP A 123 -10.07 1.53 17.72
C TRP A 123 -9.46 0.11 17.74
N GLU A 124 -10.00 -0.78 18.56
CA GLU A 124 -9.59 -2.18 18.70
C GLU A 124 -9.70 -2.92 17.36
N ILE A 125 -10.72 -2.59 16.58
CA ILE A 125 -10.96 -3.16 15.25
C ILE A 125 -10.02 -2.51 14.22
N ALA A 126 -9.72 -1.21 14.38
CA ALA A 126 -8.84 -0.47 13.46
C ALA A 126 -7.39 -1.01 13.46
N LYS A 127 -6.90 -1.55 14.59
CA LYS A 127 -5.52 -2.08 14.72
C LYS A 127 -5.21 -3.30 13.83
N LEU A 128 -6.22 -4.04 13.39
CA LEU A 128 -6.03 -5.30 12.64
C LEU A 128 -5.40 -5.09 11.25
N GLY A 129 -5.45 -3.88 10.70
CA GLY A 129 -4.91 -3.58 9.37
C GLY A 129 -3.39 -3.37 9.31
N VAL A 130 -2.78 -2.86 10.38
CA VAL A 130 -1.38 -2.39 10.36
C VAL A 130 -0.37 -3.54 10.46
N GLN A 131 -0.73 -4.65 11.12
CA GLN A 131 0.16 -5.79 11.34
C GLN A 131 0.43 -6.64 10.07
N LYS A 132 -0.23 -6.34 8.94
CA LYS A 132 -0.19 -7.20 7.75
C LYS A 132 0.82 -6.78 6.67
N ILE A 133 1.44 -5.60 6.78
CA ILE A 133 2.34 -5.06 5.74
C ILE A 133 3.56 -5.97 5.51
N ASP A 134 4.22 -6.41 6.58
CA ASP A 134 5.43 -7.22 6.50
C ASP A 134 5.18 -8.63 5.90
N PRO A 135 4.13 -9.38 6.31
CA PRO A 135 3.69 -10.58 5.60
C PRO A 135 3.35 -10.33 4.12
N GLY A 136 2.65 -9.23 3.80
CA GLY A 136 2.30 -8.85 2.42
C GLY A 136 3.54 -8.61 1.56
N LEU A 137 4.54 -7.91 2.09
CA LEU A 137 5.82 -7.68 1.42
C LEU A 137 6.57 -8.98 1.14
N ARG A 138 6.62 -9.91 2.09
CA ARG A 138 7.22 -11.23 1.86
C ARG A 138 6.47 -12.05 0.82
N ALA A 139 5.14 -11.97 0.78
CA ALA A 139 4.34 -12.62 -0.25
C ALA A 139 4.65 -12.02 -1.63
N TYR A 140 4.77 -10.69 -1.71
CA TYR A 140 5.07 -9.98 -2.95
C TYR A 140 6.43 -10.34 -3.51
N GLN A 141 7.47 -10.34 -2.67
CA GLN A 141 8.81 -10.73 -3.07
C GLN A 141 8.81 -12.14 -3.68
N ARG A 142 8.14 -13.11 -3.03
CA ARG A 142 8.03 -14.48 -3.55
C ARG A 142 7.31 -14.56 -4.90
N GLU A 143 6.23 -13.82 -5.09
CA GLU A 143 5.51 -13.79 -6.36
C GLU A 143 6.41 -13.22 -7.48
N ARG A 144 7.13 -12.13 -7.20
CA ARG A 144 8.05 -11.51 -8.15
C ARG A 144 9.25 -12.40 -8.47
N ASP A 145 9.83 -13.08 -7.48
CA ASP A 145 10.91 -14.04 -7.69
C ASP A 145 10.45 -15.21 -8.55
N ASN A 146 9.27 -15.75 -8.28
CA ASN A 146 8.69 -16.83 -9.09
C ASN A 146 8.48 -16.38 -10.53
N LEU A 147 7.90 -15.19 -10.77
CA LEU A 147 7.71 -14.67 -12.13
C LEU A 147 9.05 -14.51 -12.87
N MET A 148 10.11 -14.06 -12.18
CA MET A 148 11.46 -13.94 -12.74
C MET A 148 12.05 -15.31 -13.08
N LEU A 149 11.87 -16.32 -12.22
CA LEU A 149 12.33 -17.70 -12.46
C LEU A 149 11.63 -18.37 -13.65
N HIS A 150 10.35 -18.06 -13.88
CA HIS A 150 9.59 -18.60 -15.02
C HIS A 150 9.90 -17.88 -16.33
N SER A 151 10.37 -16.63 -16.27
CA SER A 151 10.74 -15.84 -17.46
C SER A 151 12.22 -15.96 -17.83
N HIS A 152 13.10 -16.25 -16.87
CA HIS A 152 14.52 -16.51 -17.09
C HIS A 152 14.97 -17.65 -16.15
N GLY A 153 15.51 -18.74 -16.72
CA GLY A 153 15.99 -19.89 -15.96
C GLY A 153 16.92 -19.50 -14.80
N ALA A 154 16.44 -19.75 -13.57
CA ALA A 154 17.14 -19.86 -12.29
C ALA A 154 18.43 -19.04 -12.07
N LEU A 155 18.33 -17.91 -11.37
CA LEU A 155 19.40 -17.40 -10.49
C LEU A 155 18.80 -16.83 -9.19
N SER A 156 19.01 -17.54 -8.09
CA SER A 156 18.56 -17.14 -6.74
C SER A 156 19.42 -16.00 -6.20
N TRP A 157 18.79 -14.92 -5.70
CA TRP A 157 19.46 -13.90 -4.89
C TRP A 157 18.81 -13.81 -3.50
N LEU A 158 19.56 -14.23 -2.48
CA LEU A 158 19.24 -14.01 -1.06
C LEU A 158 19.60 -12.57 -0.67
N ARG A 159 18.63 -11.65 -0.51
CA ARG A 159 18.87 -10.39 0.21
C ARG A 159 17.70 -9.91 1.08
N SER A 160 18.12 -9.19 2.12
CA SER A 160 17.51 -8.87 3.42
C SER A 160 16.12 -8.23 3.41
N THR A 161 15.34 -8.56 4.45
CA THR A 161 14.02 -7.95 4.75
C THR A 161 14.17 -6.47 5.15
N PRO A 162 13.40 -5.56 4.54
CA PRO A 162 13.29 -4.18 5.00
C PRO A 162 12.79 -4.12 6.44
N LYS A 163 13.32 -3.18 7.25
CA LYS A 163 12.74 -2.86 8.56
C LYS A 163 11.70 -1.75 8.37
N LEU A 164 10.45 -2.05 8.74
CA LEU A 164 9.38 -1.06 8.83
C LEU A 164 9.51 -0.35 10.18
N VAL A 165 9.67 0.97 10.20
CA VAL A 165 9.65 1.77 11.43
C VAL A 165 8.41 2.66 11.38
N GLN A 166 7.49 2.42 12.32
CA GLN A 166 6.27 3.20 12.46
C GLN A 166 6.49 4.30 13.50
N ILE A 167 6.15 5.54 13.15
CA ILE A 167 6.10 6.67 14.07
C ILE A 167 4.61 7.01 14.26
N SER A 168 4.08 6.76 15.46
CA SER A 168 2.69 7.03 15.84
C SER A 168 2.53 8.40 16.49
#